data_AF-A0A4R4G3Q6-F1
#
_entry.id   AF-A0A4R4G3Q6-F1
#
_cell.length_a   1.000
_cell.length_b   1.000
_cell.length_c   1.000
_cell.angle_alpha   90.00
_cell.angle_beta   90.00
_cell.angle_gamma   90.00
#
_symmetry.space_group_name_H-M   'P 1'
#
loop_
_entity.id
_entity.type
_entity.pdbx_description
1 polymer ?
#
loop_
_entity_poly.entity_id
_entity_poly.type
_entity_poly.pdbx_seq_one_letter_code
_entity_poly.pdbx_strand_id
1 'polypeptide(L)'
;MKNVLIDTSIVLDGVENVTMLDKQNNVFVSDVVLRELDGNKGAEGSKGYNAREFFRQFNKNDFKTLDTLPETGMPVMKNDTLTEGSIDSGAHVYTLSRKWYRAKDINDSRIIEIAKDYDLGLVTLDQAQSARAKSVGVAANILKTNESKFLKSDYIVLFSVINFIAIVFAVGLYEVLQTFSETMQYLGILVGMTPFFFVAKKILRGKDKPLLRSLSSFVMFVSLLVMSVGAIKNSPILGVVGFIVYLASLFIVGKVEISINSMKARYDAHETNDKESDFSLSSGTGAGGFSDYHIRSTELSFDSPYSTHA
;
A
#
# COMPACT_ATOMS: atom_id res chain seq x y z
N MET A 1 -48.98 20.64 10.12
CA MET A 1 -47.59 20.50 10.65
C MET A 1 -47.64 20.57 12.18
N LYS A 2 -46.61 20.08 12.91
CA LYS A 2 -46.58 20.24 14.38
C LYS A 2 -45.91 21.55 14.75
N ASN A 3 -46.37 22.19 15.83
CA ASN A 3 -45.73 23.38 16.37
C ASN A 3 -44.65 22.97 17.37
N VAL A 4 -43.40 23.39 17.15
CA VAL A 4 -42.27 23.02 18.00
C VAL A 4 -41.51 24.26 18.48
N LEU A 5 -41.20 24.31 19.77
CA LEU A 5 -40.30 25.31 20.35
C LEU A 5 -38.90 24.73 20.42
N ILE A 6 -37.91 25.41 19.84
CA ILE A 6 -36.52 24.98 19.92
C ILE A 6 -35.83 25.62 21.13
N ASP A 7 -34.92 24.86 21.74
CA ASP A 7 -33.98 25.34 22.74
C ASP A 7 -32.72 25.98 22.11
N THR A 8 -31.98 26.77 22.88
CA THR A 8 -30.72 27.40 22.47
C THR A 8 -29.70 26.37 21.99
N SER A 9 -29.65 25.19 22.62
CA SER A 9 -28.73 24.11 22.21
C SER A 9 -28.90 23.69 20.75
N ILE A 10 -30.12 23.74 20.20
CA ILE A 10 -30.41 23.36 18.81
C ILE A 10 -29.70 24.29 17.82
N VAL A 11 -29.78 25.59 18.07
CA VAL A 11 -29.17 26.62 17.20
C VAL A 11 -27.66 26.65 17.39
N LEU A 12 -27.17 26.48 18.63
CA LEU A 12 -25.73 26.48 18.91
C LEU A 12 -25.00 25.27 18.32
N ASP A 13 -25.67 24.13 18.16
CA ASP A 13 -25.14 22.95 17.48
C ASP A 13 -25.01 23.20 15.97
N GLY A 14 -26.02 23.81 15.35
CA GLY A 14 -26.00 24.17 13.93
C GLY A 14 -27.26 24.93 13.50
N VAL A 15 -27.11 25.97 12.68
CA VAL A 15 -28.26 26.78 12.20
C VAL A 15 -29.15 25.95 11.27
N GLU A 16 -28.54 25.04 10.53
CA GLU A 16 -29.13 24.02 9.67
C GLU A 16 -30.13 23.10 10.40
N ASN A 17 -30.01 22.94 11.72
CA ASN A 17 -31.00 22.20 12.50
C ASN A 17 -32.37 22.90 12.44
N VAL A 18 -32.41 24.23 12.38
CA VAL A 18 -33.64 25.02 12.21
C VAL A 18 -34.28 24.70 10.87
N THR A 19 -33.50 24.75 9.78
CA THR A 19 -33.98 24.41 8.43
C THR A 19 -34.47 22.97 8.33
N MET A 20 -33.79 22.03 9.00
CA MET A 20 -34.22 20.63 9.02
C MET A 20 -35.55 20.44 9.74
N LEU A 21 -35.75 21.13 10.87
CA LEU A 21 -36.98 21.06 11.64
C LEU A 21 -38.16 21.70 10.90
N ASP A 22 -37.93 22.81 10.20
CA ASP A 22 -38.94 23.56 9.46
C ASP A 22 -39.59 22.74 8.33
N LYS A 23 -38.86 21.79 7.74
CA LYS A 23 -39.39 20.88 6.70
C LYS A 23 -40.61 20.06 7.13
N GLN A 24 -40.82 19.89 8.44
CA GLN A 24 -41.88 19.03 8.98
C GLN A 24 -42.72 19.72 10.07
N ASN A 25 -42.27 20.87 10.58
CA ASN A 25 -42.82 21.51 11.77
C ASN A 25 -42.79 23.03 11.60
N ASN A 26 -43.72 23.73 12.27
CA ASN A 26 -43.60 25.16 12.46
C ASN A 26 -42.62 25.42 13.59
N VAL A 27 -41.51 26.09 13.31
CA VAL A 27 -40.41 26.28 14.27
C VAL A 27 -40.59 27.58 15.04
N PHE A 28 -40.68 27.47 16.35
CA PHE A 28 -40.79 28.59 17.28
C PHE A 28 -39.46 28.81 18.03
N VAL A 29 -39.10 30.08 18.21
CA VAL A 29 -37.96 30.54 19.00
C VAL A 29 -38.49 31.53 20.04
N SER A 30 -38.10 31.37 21.31
CA SER A 30 -38.52 32.30 22.37
C SER A 30 -37.55 33.48 22.52
N ASP A 31 -38.00 34.58 23.13
CA ASP A 31 -37.10 35.69 23.50
C ASP A 31 -35.98 35.26 24.46
N VAL A 32 -36.22 34.22 25.26
CA VAL A 32 -35.19 33.63 26.14
C VAL A 32 -34.08 33.00 25.30
N VAL A 33 -34.44 32.22 24.28
CA VAL A 33 -33.46 31.61 23.36
C VAL A 33 -32.69 32.69 22.59
N LEU A 34 -33.38 33.73 22.08
CA LEU A 34 -32.70 34.84 21.41
C LEU A 34 -31.71 35.55 22.34
N ARG A 35 -32.07 35.78 23.60
CA ARG A 35 -31.17 36.40 24.60
C ARG A 35 -29.96 35.54 24.89
N GLU A 36 -30.13 34.23 25.01
CA GLU A 36 -29.01 33.30 25.22
C GLU A 36 -28.09 33.23 24.00
N LEU A 37 -28.64 33.22 22.79
CA LEU A 37 -27.85 33.28 21.56
C LEU A 37 -27.05 34.59 21.49
N ASP A 38 -27.64 35.72 21.87
CA ASP A 38 -26.96 37.01 21.89
C ASP A 38 -25.74 36.98 22.83
N GLY A 39 -25.92 36.42 24.04
CA GLY A 39 -24.82 36.21 24.99
C GLY A 39 -23.72 35.27 24.48
N ASN A 40 -24.04 34.35 23.57
CA ASN A 40 -23.07 33.40 22.99
C ASN A 40 -22.36 33.93 21.73
N LYS A 41 -22.69 35.12 21.20
CA LYS A 41 -22.01 35.70 20.02
C LYS A 41 -20.51 35.91 20.20
N GLY A 42 -20.05 36.07 21.44
CA GLY A 42 -18.63 36.24 21.78
C GLY A 42 -17.87 34.94 22.02
N ALA A 43 -18.54 33.79 22.05
CA ALA A 43 -17.91 32.51 22.30
C ALA A 43 -16.96 32.11 21.15
N GLU A 44 -15.87 31.42 21.48
CA GLU A 44 -14.96 30.85 20.49
C GLU A 44 -15.54 29.58 19.86
N GLY A 45 -15.09 29.25 18.65
CA GLY A 45 -15.47 28.02 17.94
C GLY A 45 -16.87 28.04 17.32
N SER A 46 -17.42 26.84 17.12
CA SER A 46 -18.67 26.62 16.39
C SER A 46 -19.88 27.27 17.05
N LYS A 47 -19.98 27.26 18.39
CA LYS A 47 -21.11 27.86 19.10
C LYS A 47 -21.27 29.35 18.84
N GLY A 48 -20.19 30.12 18.96
CA GLY A 48 -20.25 31.56 18.70
C GLY A 48 -20.42 31.89 17.23
N TYR A 49 -19.86 31.07 16.33
CA TYR A 49 -20.14 31.16 14.89
C TYR A 49 -21.63 30.96 14.60
N ASN A 50 -22.22 29.85 15.07
CA ASN A 50 -23.63 29.52 14.85
C ASN A 50 -24.58 30.56 15.42
N ALA A 51 -24.29 31.10 16.62
CA ALA A 51 -25.06 32.21 17.19
C ALA A 51 -25.05 33.45 16.29
N ARG A 52 -23.87 33.88 15.80
CA ARG A 52 -23.76 35.03 14.89
C ARG A 52 -24.45 34.76 13.56
N GLU A 53 -24.30 33.56 13.02
CA GLU A 53 -24.91 33.14 11.77
C GLU A 53 -26.42 33.13 11.83
N PHE A 54 -27.01 32.62 12.91
CA PHE A 54 -28.46 32.67 13.11
C PHE A 54 -28.97 34.12 13.02
N PHE A 55 -28.38 35.07 13.76
CA PHE A 55 -28.79 36.47 13.69
C PHE A 55 -28.52 37.13 12.33
N ARG A 56 -27.43 36.76 11.66
CA ARG A 56 -27.09 37.27 10.32
C ARG A 56 -28.16 36.90 9.29
N GLN A 57 -28.67 35.67 9.38
CA GLN A 57 -29.72 35.18 8.49
C GLN A 57 -31.10 35.70 8.92
N PHE A 58 -31.36 35.79 10.22
CA PHE A 58 -32.65 36.19 10.77
C PHE A 58 -32.95 37.69 10.59
N ASN A 59 -31.94 38.57 10.70
CA ASN A 59 -32.13 40.02 10.63
C ASN A 59 -32.32 40.59 9.21
N LYS A 60 -32.18 39.77 8.16
CA LYS A 60 -32.30 40.25 6.77
C LYS A 60 -33.73 40.33 6.27
N ASN A 61 -34.67 39.73 7.00
CA ASN A 61 -36.03 39.51 6.53
C ASN A 61 -37.02 40.40 7.29
N ASP A 62 -38.08 40.79 6.60
CA ASP A 62 -39.18 41.55 7.20
C ASP A 62 -39.96 40.66 8.17
N PHE A 63 -40.26 41.20 9.35
CA PHE A 63 -41.06 40.52 10.35
C PHE A 63 -42.54 40.86 10.22
N LYS A 64 -43.39 39.84 10.21
CA LYS A 64 -44.84 40.00 10.23
C LYS A 64 -45.38 39.62 11.61
N THR A 65 -46.07 40.55 12.28
CA THR A 65 -46.78 40.24 13.52
C THR A 65 -48.01 39.38 13.25
N LEU A 66 -48.22 38.37 14.09
CA LEU A 66 -49.38 37.47 14.03
C LEU A 66 -50.16 37.54 15.34
N ASP A 67 -51.48 37.44 15.23
CA ASP A 67 -52.39 37.42 16.39
C ASP A 67 -52.75 35.99 16.84
N THR A 68 -52.44 34.98 16.01
CA THR A 68 -52.74 33.57 16.26
C THR A 68 -51.60 32.67 15.82
N LEU A 69 -51.43 31.54 16.50
CA LEU A 69 -50.45 30.52 16.13
C LEU A 69 -50.84 29.82 14.82
N PRO A 70 -49.87 29.50 13.95
CA PRO A 70 -50.10 28.66 12.78
C PRO A 70 -50.66 27.29 13.16
N GLU A 71 -51.47 26.72 12.28
CA GLU A 71 -52.16 25.41 12.37
C GLU A 71 -53.22 25.28 13.47
N THR A 72 -52.91 25.72 14.70
CA THR A 72 -53.82 25.59 15.86
C THR A 72 -54.86 26.70 15.92
N GLY A 73 -54.56 27.88 15.36
CA GLY A 73 -55.40 29.07 15.49
C GLY A 73 -55.47 29.62 16.91
N MET A 74 -54.61 29.15 17.82
CA MET A 74 -54.58 29.61 19.20
C MET A 74 -54.23 31.09 19.27
N PRO A 75 -55.01 31.95 19.95
CA PRO A 75 -54.71 33.36 20.05
C PRO A 75 -53.44 33.60 20.87
N VAL A 76 -52.65 34.59 20.44
CA VAL A 76 -51.49 35.05 21.19
C VAL A 76 -51.96 35.68 22.50
N MET A 77 -51.33 35.31 23.61
CA MET A 77 -51.69 35.83 24.92
C MET A 77 -51.42 37.34 24.99
N LYS A 78 -52.24 38.08 25.75
CA LYS A 78 -52.23 39.55 25.83
C LYS A 78 -50.86 40.21 26.09
N ASN A 79 -49.94 39.51 26.75
CA ASN A 79 -48.61 40.03 27.12
C ASN A 79 -47.48 39.45 26.27
N ASP A 80 -47.84 38.72 25.23
CA ASP A 80 -46.90 38.07 24.32
C ASP A 80 -47.02 38.71 22.93
N THR A 81 -45.93 38.66 22.18
CA THR A 81 -45.90 39.04 20.77
C THR A 81 -45.44 37.84 19.96
N LEU A 82 -46.17 37.51 18.91
CA LEU A 82 -45.75 36.52 17.92
C LEU A 82 -45.37 37.25 16.63
N THR A 83 -44.17 37.00 16.15
CA THR A 83 -43.73 37.44 14.82
C THR A 83 -43.32 36.27 13.98
N GLU A 84 -43.57 36.36 12.68
CA GLU A 84 -43.09 35.44 11.67
C GLU A 84 -41.96 36.11 10.90
N GLY A 85 -40.87 35.39 10.73
CA GLY A 85 -39.76 35.76 9.86
C GLY A 85 -39.23 34.54 9.13
N SER A 86 -38.12 34.72 8.42
CA SER A 86 -37.40 33.64 7.79
C SER A 86 -35.90 33.79 8.00
N ILE A 87 -35.15 32.72 7.76
CA ILE A 87 -33.68 32.76 7.65
C ILE A 87 -33.28 32.56 6.18
N ASP A 88 -32.07 32.98 5.79
CA ASP A 88 -31.56 32.93 4.40
C ASP A 88 -31.70 31.56 3.71
N SER A 89 -31.75 30.47 4.49
CA SER A 89 -32.01 29.12 3.96
C SER A 89 -33.44 28.89 3.45
N GLY A 90 -34.33 29.87 3.61
CA GLY A 90 -35.74 29.81 3.27
C GLY A 90 -36.63 29.22 4.37
N ALA A 91 -36.07 28.88 5.53
CA ALA A 91 -36.84 28.29 6.62
C ALA A 91 -37.69 29.34 7.36
N HIS A 92 -38.93 29.00 7.67
CA HIS A 92 -39.85 29.83 8.42
C HIS A 92 -39.56 29.74 9.92
N VAL A 93 -39.51 30.89 10.59
CA VAL A 93 -39.22 30.96 12.03
C VAL A 93 -40.20 31.91 12.71
N TYR A 94 -40.93 31.37 13.69
CA TYR A 94 -41.85 32.11 14.52
C TYR A 94 -41.15 32.53 15.81
N THR A 95 -41.10 33.83 16.11
CA THR A 95 -40.56 34.33 17.36
C THR A 95 -41.67 34.66 18.34
N LEU A 96 -41.61 34.03 19.51
CA LEU A 96 -42.52 34.32 20.61
C LEU A 96 -41.77 35.12 21.68
N SER A 97 -42.18 36.37 21.88
CA SER A 97 -41.64 37.24 22.91
C SER A 97 -42.63 37.41 24.03
N ARG A 98 -42.24 37.07 25.26
CA ARG A 98 -43.11 37.16 26.45
C ARG A 98 -42.60 38.21 27.42
N LYS A 99 -43.47 39.13 27.80
CA LYS A 99 -43.11 40.24 28.71
C LYS A 99 -42.88 39.78 30.16
N TRP A 100 -43.62 38.78 30.63
CA TRP A 100 -43.59 38.33 32.03
C TRP A 100 -43.63 36.81 32.13
N TYR A 101 -42.72 36.23 32.90
CA TYR A 101 -42.62 34.79 33.14
C TYR A 101 -43.02 34.45 34.58
N ARG A 102 -43.73 33.33 34.78
CA ARG A 102 -44.01 32.80 36.14
C ARG A 102 -42.79 32.07 36.69
N ALA A 103 -42.04 31.39 35.84
CA ALA A 103 -40.78 30.74 36.19
C ALA A 103 -39.73 31.79 36.60
N LYS A 104 -39.20 31.62 37.83
CA LYS A 104 -38.14 32.46 38.38
C LYS A 104 -36.77 31.91 38.00
N ASP A 105 -35.89 32.82 37.60
CA ASP A 105 -34.42 32.74 37.48
C ASP A 105 -33.78 31.62 36.63
N ILE A 106 -34.56 30.72 36.04
CA ILE A 106 -34.03 29.64 35.20
C ILE A 106 -34.61 29.73 33.80
N ASN A 107 -33.74 29.94 32.81
CA ASN A 107 -34.11 30.07 31.40
C ASN A 107 -34.82 28.80 30.88
N ASP A 108 -34.33 27.61 31.23
CA ASP A 108 -35.01 26.34 30.89
C ASP A 108 -36.48 26.33 31.32
N SER A 109 -36.75 26.78 32.55
CA SER A 109 -38.10 26.79 33.10
C SER A 109 -38.99 27.79 32.37
N ARG A 110 -38.42 28.90 31.88
CA ARG A 110 -39.13 29.89 31.06
C ARG A 110 -39.46 29.36 29.67
N ILE A 111 -38.53 28.64 29.05
CA ILE A 111 -38.74 27.98 27.75
C ILE A 111 -39.84 26.91 27.89
N ILE A 112 -39.75 26.06 28.92
CA ILE A 112 -40.77 25.03 29.21
C ILE A 112 -42.13 25.66 29.51
N GLU A 113 -42.17 26.79 30.21
CA GLU A 113 -43.42 27.54 30.47
C GLU A 113 -44.08 27.98 29.17
N ILE A 114 -43.32 28.55 28.22
CA ILE A 114 -43.85 28.90 26.89
C ILE A 114 -44.38 27.67 26.17
N ALA A 115 -43.58 26.59 26.13
CA ALA A 115 -43.97 25.37 25.46
C ALA A 115 -45.27 24.80 26.02
N LYS A 116 -45.44 24.85 27.34
CA LYS A 116 -46.67 24.41 28.02
C LYS A 116 -47.87 25.31 27.70
N ASP A 117 -47.68 26.62 27.76
CA ASP A 117 -48.77 27.58 27.63
C ASP A 117 -49.37 27.64 26.22
N TYR A 118 -48.57 27.32 25.21
CA TYR A 118 -48.97 27.32 23.81
C TYR A 118 -49.09 25.91 23.20
N ASP A 119 -49.03 24.87 24.04
CA ASP A 119 -49.07 23.46 23.61
C ASP A 119 -48.04 23.14 22.50
N LEU A 120 -46.82 23.66 22.64
CA LEU A 120 -45.72 23.43 21.72
C LEU A 120 -44.89 22.22 22.15
N GLY A 121 -44.43 21.44 21.18
CA GLY A 121 -43.43 20.40 21.44
C GLY A 121 -42.04 21.03 21.64
N LEU A 122 -41.37 20.75 22.76
CA LEU A 122 -39.99 21.19 22.99
C LEU A 122 -38.99 20.33 22.21
N VAL A 123 -38.07 20.95 21.48
CA VAL A 123 -36.94 20.28 20.83
C VAL A 123 -35.64 20.81 21.42
N THR A 124 -34.82 19.90 21.95
CA THR A 124 -33.57 20.25 22.66
C THR A 124 -32.51 19.17 22.43
N LEU A 125 -31.24 19.52 22.63
CA LEU A 125 -30.15 18.53 22.75
C LEU A 125 -29.85 18.18 24.21
N ASP A 126 -30.33 18.97 25.18
CA ASP A 126 -30.13 18.69 26.59
C ASP A 126 -31.14 17.66 27.13
N GLN A 127 -30.61 16.52 27.57
CA GLN A 127 -31.39 15.44 28.18
C GLN A 127 -32.07 15.89 29.47
N ALA A 128 -31.44 16.75 30.27
CA ALA A 128 -31.99 17.24 31.53
C ALA A 128 -33.18 18.16 31.29
N GLN A 129 -33.07 19.09 30.34
CA GLN A 129 -34.17 19.95 29.92
C GLN A 129 -35.34 19.13 29.34
N SER A 130 -35.05 18.12 28.50
CA SER A 130 -36.08 17.20 27.96
C SER A 130 -36.81 16.43 29.07
N ALA A 131 -36.08 15.91 30.05
CA ALA A 131 -36.66 15.21 31.20
C ALA A 131 -37.53 16.14 32.05
N ARG A 132 -37.06 17.38 32.30
CA ARG A 132 -37.82 18.39 33.04
C ARG A 132 -39.12 18.77 32.33
N ALA A 133 -39.07 19.00 31.01
CA ALA A 133 -40.24 19.30 30.20
C ALA A 133 -41.29 18.18 30.28
N LYS A 134 -40.87 16.93 30.11
CA LYS A 134 -41.75 15.75 30.22
C LYS A 134 -42.39 15.63 31.61
N SER A 135 -41.63 15.93 32.67
CA SER A 135 -42.14 15.87 34.05
C SER A 135 -43.29 16.83 34.33
N VAL A 136 -43.42 17.92 33.56
CA VAL A 136 -44.49 18.92 33.71
C VAL A 136 -45.58 18.84 32.63
N GLY A 137 -45.56 17.77 31.82
CA GLY A 137 -46.57 17.48 30.79
C GLY A 137 -46.28 18.08 29.42
N VAL A 138 -45.08 18.59 29.16
CA VAL A 138 -44.70 19.12 27.84
C VAL A 138 -44.11 18.00 27.00
N ALA A 139 -44.62 17.83 25.77
CA ALA A 139 -44.02 16.90 24.80
C ALA A 139 -42.61 17.38 24.45
N ALA A 140 -41.59 16.55 24.67
CA ALA A 140 -40.21 16.93 24.39
C ALA A 140 -39.45 15.86 23.60
N ASN A 141 -38.75 16.29 22.56
CA ASN A 141 -37.94 15.43 21.68
C ASN A 141 -36.48 15.86 21.71
N ILE A 142 -35.59 14.87 21.81
CA ILE A 142 -34.16 15.10 21.66
C ILE A 142 -33.84 15.01 20.17
N LEU A 143 -33.22 16.06 19.62
CA LEU A 143 -32.79 16.03 18.24
C LEU A 143 -31.65 15.01 18.10
N LYS A 144 -31.87 13.97 17.28
CA LYS A 144 -30.82 13.00 16.97
C LYS A 144 -30.05 13.50 15.76
N THR A 145 -29.03 14.31 15.98
CA THR A 145 -28.11 14.72 14.90
C THR A 145 -27.36 13.46 14.44
N ASN A 146 -27.60 13.03 13.19
CA ASN A 146 -27.01 11.81 12.61
C ASN A 146 -25.51 11.95 12.28
N GLU A 147 -24.83 13.00 12.75
CA GLU A 147 -23.46 13.35 12.38
C GLU A 147 -22.44 12.25 12.69
N SER A 148 -22.70 11.42 13.72
CA SER A 148 -21.80 10.31 14.05
C SER A 148 -21.81 9.15 13.05
N LYS A 149 -22.78 9.09 12.11
CA LYS A 149 -22.83 8.04 11.09
C LYS A 149 -22.06 8.41 9.82
N PHE A 150 -22.08 9.67 9.41
CA PHE A 150 -21.44 10.10 8.17
C PHE A 150 -19.92 10.11 8.27
N LEU A 151 -19.35 10.67 9.35
CA LEU A 151 -17.91 10.67 9.53
C LEU A 151 -17.35 9.24 9.65
N LYS A 152 -18.05 8.36 10.39
CA LYS A 152 -17.57 6.98 10.61
C LYS A 152 -17.57 6.13 9.33
N SER A 153 -18.51 6.38 8.42
CA SER A 153 -18.60 5.72 7.11
C SER A 153 -17.39 6.05 6.23
N ASP A 154 -17.09 7.33 6.07
CA ASP A 154 -16.10 7.78 5.09
C ASP A 154 -14.67 7.43 5.53
N TYR A 155 -14.39 7.43 6.84
CA TYR A 155 -13.12 6.95 7.37
C TYR A 155 -12.91 5.45 7.13
N ILE A 156 -13.96 4.62 7.17
CA ILE A 156 -13.85 3.17 6.91
C ILE A 156 -13.55 2.92 5.44
N VAL A 157 -14.22 3.64 4.54
CA VAL A 157 -13.96 3.54 3.10
C VAL A 157 -12.54 4.02 2.78
N LEU A 158 -12.14 5.19 3.29
CA LEU A 158 -10.79 5.72 3.08
C LEU A 158 -9.71 4.78 3.64
N PHE A 159 -9.90 4.23 4.84
CA PHE A 159 -8.99 3.25 5.42
C PHE A 159 -8.90 1.97 4.58
N SER A 160 -10.03 1.50 4.02
CA SER A 160 -10.05 0.32 3.14
C SER A 160 -9.31 0.57 1.83
N VAL A 161 -9.44 1.75 1.23
CA VAL A 161 -8.71 2.16 0.02
C VAL A 161 -7.21 2.23 0.29
N ILE A 162 -6.79 2.83 1.40
CA ILE A 162 -5.37 2.93 1.77
C ILE A 162 -4.76 1.53 1.96
N ASN A 163 -5.44 0.63 2.66
CA ASN A 163 -4.95 -0.74 2.83
C ASN A 163 -4.85 -1.51 1.51
N PHE A 164 -5.83 -1.33 0.61
CA PHE A 164 -5.78 -1.95 -0.71
C PHE A 164 -4.56 -1.47 -1.52
N ILE A 165 -4.28 -0.16 -1.53
CA ILE A 165 -3.10 0.41 -2.20
C ILE A 165 -1.81 -0.14 -1.58
N ALA A 166 -1.74 -0.23 -0.25
CA ALA A 166 -0.58 -0.78 0.44
C ALA A 166 -0.32 -2.25 0.07
N ILE A 167 -1.37 -3.07 -0.07
CA ILE A 167 -1.27 -4.47 -0.51
C ILE A 167 -0.78 -4.55 -1.95
N VAL A 168 -1.35 -3.78 -2.87
CA VAL A 168 -0.92 -3.75 -4.28
C VAL A 168 0.55 -3.33 -4.39
N PHE A 169 0.96 -2.33 -3.61
CA PHE A 169 2.34 -1.88 -3.56
C PHE A 169 3.28 -2.96 -3.01
N ALA A 170 2.88 -3.65 -1.93
CA ALA A 170 3.68 -4.73 -1.35
C ALA A 170 3.86 -5.91 -2.32
N VAL A 171 2.82 -6.28 -3.07
CA VAL A 171 2.89 -7.32 -4.11
C VAL A 171 3.82 -6.88 -5.24
N GLY A 172 3.68 -5.65 -5.76
CA GLY A 172 4.56 -5.13 -6.79
C GLY A 172 6.03 -5.04 -6.33
N LEU A 173 6.28 -4.62 -5.09
CA LEU A 173 7.61 -4.58 -4.51
C LEU A 173 8.21 -5.99 -4.39
N TYR A 174 7.41 -6.99 -4.01
CA TYR A 174 7.84 -8.38 -3.94
C TYR A 174 8.29 -8.92 -5.30
N GLU A 175 7.54 -8.64 -6.37
CA GLU A 175 7.93 -9.05 -7.75
C GLU A 175 9.23 -8.40 -8.21
N VAL A 176 9.42 -7.11 -7.91
CA VAL A 176 10.67 -6.38 -8.23
C VAL A 176 11.85 -7.00 -7.47
N LEU A 177 11.69 -7.32 -6.19
CA LEU A 177 12.73 -7.94 -5.37
C LEU A 177 13.07 -9.37 -5.85
N GLN A 178 12.07 -10.14 -6.29
CA GLN A 178 12.29 -11.46 -6.90
C GLN A 178 13.11 -11.33 -8.20
N THR A 179 12.71 -10.43 -9.10
CA THR A 179 13.42 -10.17 -10.36
C THR A 179 14.86 -9.73 -10.11
N PHE A 180 15.06 -8.86 -9.11
CA PHE A 180 16.40 -8.42 -8.70
C PHE A 180 17.24 -9.59 -8.17
N SER A 181 16.66 -10.46 -7.33
CA SER A 181 17.35 -11.65 -6.81
C SER A 181 17.78 -12.61 -7.93
N GLU A 182 16.91 -12.85 -8.91
CA GLU A 182 17.24 -13.66 -10.09
C GLU A 182 18.36 -13.03 -10.91
N THR A 183 18.27 -11.72 -11.16
CA THR A 183 19.31 -10.98 -11.90
C THR A 183 20.67 -11.05 -11.22
N MET A 184 20.70 -10.91 -9.88
CA MET A 184 21.93 -11.05 -9.09
C MET A 184 22.49 -12.47 -9.11
N GLN A 185 21.64 -13.50 -9.18
CA GLN A 185 22.09 -14.89 -9.36
C GLN A 185 22.76 -15.08 -10.72
N TYR A 186 22.17 -14.56 -11.80
CA TYR A 186 22.78 -14.63 -13.14
C TYR A 186 24.09 -13.85 -13.22
N LEU A 187 24.16 -12.67 -12.60
CA LEU A 187 25.40 -11.90 -12.52
C LEU A 187 26.48 -12.66 -11.74
N GLY A 188 26.12 -13.31 -10.63
CA GLY A 188 27.03 -14.15 -9.86
C GLY A 188 27.56 -15.34 -10.67
N ILE A 189 26.71 -15.99 -11.48
CA ILE A 189 27.12 -17.06 -12.40
C ILE A 189 28.09 -16.49 -13.46
N LEU A 190 27.77 -15.36 -14.09
CA LEU A 190 28.60 -14.74 -15.13
C LEU A 190 29.98 -14.36 -14.58
N VAL A 191 30.03 -13.72 -13.41
CA VAL A 191 31.28 -13.37 -12.72
C VAL A 191 32.05 -14.63 -12.34
N GLY A 192 31.38 -15.66 -11.81
CA GLY A 192 31.97 -16.96 -11.48
C GLY A 192 32.54 -17.71 -12.70
N MET A 193 32.03 -17.45 -13.91
CA MET A 193 32.56 -18.03 -15.16
C MET A 193 33.77 -17.28 -15.73
N THR A 194 34.07 -16.05 -15.27
CA THR A 194 35.22 -15.29 -15.81
C THR A 194 36.59 -15.98 -15.64
N PRO A 195 36.92 -16.65 -14.52
CA PRO A 195 38.18 -17.39 -14.39
C PRO A 195 38.20 -18.61 -15.33
N PHE A 196 37.03 -19.20 -15.61
CA PHE A 196 36.90 -20.35 -16.50
C PHE A 196 37.24 -20.00 -17.94
N PHE A 197 36.78 -18.85 -18.45
CA PHE A 197 37.20 -18.37 -19.78
C PHE A 197 38.71 -18.17 -19.86
N PHE A 198 39.34 -17.72 -18.77
CA PHE A 198 40.79 -17.56 -18.71
C PHE A 198 41.53 -18.90 -18.76
N VAL A 199 41.05 -19.91 -18.02
CA VAL A 199 41.62 -21.26 -18.01
C VAL A 199 41.36 -21.97 -19.34
N ALA A 200 40.15 -21.92 -19.89
CA ALA A 200 39.81 -22.52 -21.19
C ALA A 200 40.64 -21.90 -22.33
N LYS A 201 40.82 -20.57 -22.33
CA LYS A 201 41.70 -19.88 -23.27
C LYS A 201 43.17 -20.33 -23.13
N LYS A 202 43.62 -20.65 -21.91
CA LYS A 202 44.96 -21.20 -21.64
C LYS A 202 45.09 -22.65 -22.13
N ILE A 203 44.06 -23.48 -21.96
CA ILE A 203 44.02 -24.87 -22.46
C ILE A 203 44.03 -24.91 -23.99
N LEU A 204 43.20 -24.08 -24.65
CA LEU A 204 43.13 -24.02 -26.12
C LEU A 204 44.46 -23.59 -26.77
N ARG A 205 45.36 -22.94 -26.02
CA ARG A 205 46.72 -22.62 -26.45
C ARG A 205 47.70 -23.81 -26.37
N GLY A 206 47.21 -25.01 -26.01
CA GLY A 206 47.81 -26.28 -26.40
C GLY A 206 49.09 -26.72 -25.68
N LYS A 207 49.17 -26.59 -24.34
CA LYS A 207 50.36 -27.08 -23.61
C LYS A 207 50.18 -28.04 -22.44
N ASP A 208 49.00 -28.22 -21.83
CA ASP A 208 48.91 -29.01 -20.58
C ASP A 208 47.77 -30.06 -20.57
N LYS A 209 48.13 -31.34 -20.78
CA LYS A 209 47.24 -32.51 -20.61
C LYS A 209 46.70 -32.74 -19.18
N PRO A 210 47.41 -32.44 -18.06
CA PRO A 210 46.84 -32.65 -16.73
C PRO A 210 45.66 -31.69 -16.41
N LEU A 211 45.53 -30.56 -17.12
CA LEU A 211 44.42 -29.63 -16.93
C LEU A 211 43.05 -30.21 -17.35
N LEU A 212 43.03 -31.15 -18.31
CA LEU A 212 41.78 -31.75 -18.82
C LEU A 212 41.07 -32.62 -17.78
N ARG A 213 41.81 -33.33 -16.91
CA ARG A 213 41.21 -34.12 -15.82
C ARG A 213 40.60 -33.23 -14.73
N SER A 214 41.24 -32.10 -14.44
CA SER A 214 40.70 -31.10 -13.50
C SER A 214 39.40 -30.48 -14.02
N LEU A 215 39.32 -30.24 -15.33
CA LEU A 215 38.12 -29.70 -15.99
C LEU A 215 36.90 -30.63 -15.86
N SER A 216 37.10 -31.94 -16.00
CA SER A 216 36.02 -32.95 -15.87
C SER A 216 35.44 -33.02 -14.45
N SER A 217 36.31 -33.08 -13.43
CA SER A 217 35.87 -33.09 -12.03
C SER A 217 35.13 -31.80 -11.65
N PHE A 218 35.54 -30.67 -12.22
CA PHE A 218 34.89 -29.38 -12.00
C PHE A 218 33.52 -29.29 -12.69
N VAL A 219 33.37 -29.79 -13.92
CA VAL A 219 32.06 -29.87 -14.61
C VAL A 219 31.08 -30.73 -13.81
N MET A 220 31.54 -31.83 -13.21
CA MET A 220 30.71 -32.63 -12.31
C MET A 220 30.32 -31.86 -11.05
N PHE A 221 31.24 -31.10 -10.45
CA PHE A 221 30.94 -30.27 -9.27
C PHE A 221 29.90 -29.17 -9.58
N VAL A 222 30.03 -28.47 -10.71
CA VAL A 222 29.06 -27.44 -11.13
C VAL A 222 27.69 -28.06 -11.41
N SER A 223 27.65 -29.24 -12.03
CA SER A 223 26.39 -29.96 -12.29
C SER A 223 25.69 -30.36 -10.97
N LEU A 224 26.45 -30.86 -9.99
CA LEU A 224 25.95 -31.17 -8.64
C LEU A 224 25.44 -29.92 -7.91
N LEU A 225 26.11 -28.78 -8.06
CA LEU A 225 25.70 -27.51 -7.46
C LEU A 225 24.37 -27.00 -8.07
N VAL A 226 24.23 -27.05 -9.40
CA VAL A 226 22.99 -26.66 -10.10
C VAL A 226 21.82 -27.56 -9.70
N MET A 227 22.05 -28.88 -9.57
CA MET A 227 21.02 -29.81 -9.10
C MET A 227 20.61 -29.54 -7.65
N SER A 228 21.57 -29.19 -6.78
CA SER A 228 21.31 -28.86 -5.38
C SER A 228 20.48 -27.58 -5.22
N VAL A 229 20.76 -26.54 -6.03
CA VAL A 229 20.00 -25.28 -6.03
C VAL A 229 18.59 -25.50 -6.60
N GLY A 230 18.44 -26.35 -7.62
CA GLY A 230 17.13 -26.71 -8.19
C GLY A 230 16.22 -27.44 -7.19
N ALA A 231 16.79 -28.33 -6.39
CA ALA A 231 16.06 -29.07 -5.35
C ALA A 231 15.56 -28.18 -4.20
N ILE A 232 16.33 -27.14 -3.83
CA ILE A 232 15.96 -26.22 -2.74
C ILE A 232 14.79 -25.30 -3.13
N LYS A 233 14.64 -24.94 -4.41
CA LYS A 233 13.61 -24.00 -4.88
C LYS A 233 12.31 -24.66 -5.36
N ASN A 234 12.13 -25.99 -5.22
CA ASN A 234 10.96 -26.73 -5.71
C ASN A 234 10.63 -26.42 -7.18
N SER A 235 11.63 -26.10 -8.00
CA SER A 235 11.44 -25.86 -9.44
C SER A 235 11.78 -27.13 -10.22
N PRO A 236 10.77 -27.90 -10.67
CA PRO A 236 11.00 -29.18 -11.35
C PRO A 236 11.79 -29.01 -12.66
N ILE A 237 11.70 -27.84 -13.30
CA ILE A 237 12.40 -27.53 -14.55
C ILE A 237 13.91 -27.43 -14.33
N LEU A 238 14.36 -26.76 -13.26
CA LEU A 238 15.79 -26.64 -12.92
C LEU A 238 16.42 -28.00 -12.56
N GLY A 239 15.65 -28.87 -11.87
CA GLY A 239 16.08 -30.24 -11.60
C GLY A 239 16.29 -31.07 -12.87
N VAL A 240 15.36 -30.97 -13.83
CA VAL A 240 15.45 -31.68 -15.12
C VAL A 240 16.62 -31.18 -15.96
N VAL A 241 16.85 -29.87 -16.02
CA VAL A 241 17.99 -29.30 -16.75
C VAL A 241 19.33 -29.74 -16.15
N GLY A 242 19.45 -29.71 -14.82
CA GLY A 242 20.65 -30.21 -14.13
C GLY A 242 20.92 -31.70 -14.41
N PHE A 243 19.86 -32.52 -14.42
CA PHE A 243 19.97 -33.95 -14.73
C PHE A 243 20.40 -34.21 -16.18
N ILE A 244 19.88 -33.46 -17.15
CA ILE A 244 20.26 -33.60 -18.57
C ILE A 244 21.73 -33.23 -18.77
N VAL A 245 22.19 -32.13 -18.15
CA VAL A 245 23.61 -31.71 -18.20
C VAL A 245 24.52 -32.76 -17.56
N TYR A 246 24.10 -33.34 -16.43
CA TYR A 246 24.82 -34.42 -15.78
C TYR A 246 24.97 -35.66 -16.69
N LEU A 247 23.88 -36.11 -17.32
CA LEU A 247 23.94 -37.25 -18.24
C LEU A 247 24.80 -36.98 -19.48
N ALA A 248 24.72 -35.77 -20.05
CA ALA A 248 25.59 -35.38 -21.16
C ALA A 248 27.07 -35.40 -20.77
N SER A 249 27.40 -34.96 -19.55
CA SER A 249 28.77 -34.97 -19.03
C SER A 249 29.31 -36.39 -18.85
N LEU A 250 28.51 -37.33 -18.34
CA LEU A 250 28.88 -38.74 -18.24
C LEU A 250 29.14 -39.38 -19.61
N PHE A 251 28.32 -39.03 -20.61
CA PHE A 251 28.47 -39.56 -21.97
C PHE A 251 29.76 -39.07 -22.65
N ILE A 252 30.13 -37.79 -22.43
CA ILE A 252 31.38 -37.21 -22.93
C ILE A 252 32.58 -37.87 -22.25
N VAL A 253 32.54 -38.03 -20.92
CA VAL A 253 33.63 -38.69 -20.16
C VAL A 253 33.80 -40.14 -20.62
N GLY A 254 32.71 -40.90 -20.79
CA GLY A 254 32.77 -42.27 -21.29
C GLY A 254 33.37 -42.38 -22.69
N LYS A 255 33.02 -41.48 -23.62
CA LYS A 255 33.63 -41.47 -24.96
C LYS A 255 35.11 -41.13 -24.94
N VAL A 256 35.53 -40.22 -24.07
CA VAL A 256 36.95 -39.86 -23.91
C VAL A 256 37.74 -41.03 -23.33
N GLU A 257 37.18 -41.76 -22.36
CA GLU A 257 37.82 -42.93 -21.77
C GLU A 257 37.98 -44.09 -22.76
N ILE A 258 36.95 -44.37 -23.56
CA ILE A 258 37.03 -45.35 -24.65
C ILE A 258 38.10 -44.96 -25.68
N SER A 259 38.18 -43.68 -26.04
CA SER A 259 39.18 -43.17 -26.98
C SER A 259 40.61 -43.33 -26.43
N ILE A 260 40.83 -42.98 -25.15
CA ILE A 260 42.13 -43.14 -24.49
C ILE A 260 42.53 -44.62 -24.41
N ASN A 261 41.61 -45.51 -24.03
CA ASN A 261 41.89 -46.95 -23.95
C ASN A 261 42.19 -47.53 -25.34
N SER A 262 41.50 -47.08 -26.39
CA SER A 262 41.79 -47.49 -27.76
C SER A 262 43.16 -47.01 -28.25
N MET A 263 43.59 -45.81 -27.86
CA MET A 263 44.92 -45.30 -28.17
C MET A 263 46.01 -46.07 -27.41
N LYS A 264 45.75 -46.42 -26.13
CA LYS A 264 46.68 -47.21 -25.34
C LYS A 264 46.86 -48.62 -25.90
N ALA A 265 45.76 -49.28 -26.29
CA ALA A 265 45.82 -50.59 -26.94
C ALA A 265 46.62 -50.58 -28.26
N ARG A 266 46.52 -49.50 -29.06
CA ARG A 266 47.33 -49.35 -30.28
C ARG A 266 48.80 -49.10 -29.99
N TYR A 267 49.10 -48.35 -28.92
CA TYR A 267 50.46 -48.11 -28.48
C TYR A 267 51.12 -49.40 -27.99
N ASP A 268 50.44 -50.15 -27.13
CA ASP A 268 50.94 -51.42 -26.60
C ASP A 268 51.14 -52.46 -27.72
N ALA A 269 50.26 -52.49 -28.73
CA ALA A 269 50.42 -53.36 -29.91
C ALA A 269 51.61 -52.97 -30.81
N HIS A 270 51.95 -51.68 -30.88
CA HIS A 270 53.15 -51.23 -31.59
C HIS A 270 54.43 -51.59 -30.81
N GLU A 271 54.42 -51.45 -29.49
CA GLU A 271 55.58 -51.80 -28.64
C GLU A 271 55.89 -53.31 -28.66
N THR A 272 54.87 -54.17 -28.85
CA THR A 272 55.10 -55.61 -29.04
C THR A 272 55.66 -55.96 -30.41
N ASN A 273 55.28 -55.23 -31.48
CA ASN A 273 55.83 -55.46 -32.82
C ASN A 273 57.29 -55.02 -32.92
N ASP A 274 57.67 -53.92 -32.27
CA ASP A 274 59.07 -53.46 -32.26
C ASP A 274 59.99 -54.43 -31.50
N LYS A 275 59.48 -55.13 -30.47
CA LYS A 275 60.23 -56.16 -29.73
C LYS A 275 60.36 -57.49 -30.49
N GLU A 276 59.46 -57.80 -31.42
CA GLU A 276 59.61 -58.96 -32.32
C GLU A 276 60.57 -58.67 -33.48
N SER A 277 60.66 -57.43 -33.98
CA SER A 277 61.65 -57.08 -35.02
C SER A 277 63.10 -57.08 -34.52
N ASP A 278 63.34 -56.91 -33.21
CA ASP A 278 64.68 -56.96 -32.62
C ASP A 278 65.13 -58.38 -32.22
N PHE A 279 64.25 -59.40 -32.30
CA PHE A 279 64.61 -60.80 -32.02
C PHE A 279 65.05 -61.60 -33.26
N SER A 280 65.07 -60.99 -34.45
CA SER A 280 65.49 -61.63 -35.70
C SER A 280 66.66 -60.94 -36.40
N LEU A 281 67.68 -60.47 -35.66
CA LEU A 281 68.97 -60.07 -36.24
C LEU A 281 70.13 -60.16 -35.22
N SER A 282 70.54 -61.38 -34.88
CA SER A 282 71.89 -61.63 -34.34
C SER A 282 72.50 -62.95 -34.83
N SER A 283 72.98 -62.98 -36.08
CA SER A 283 74.19 -63.73 -36.46
C SER A 283 74.65 -63.27 -37.85
N GLY A 284 75.74 -62.53 -37.94
CA GLY A 284 76.31 -62.17 -39.24
C GLY A 284 77.26 -60.99 -39.22
N THR A 285 78.41 -61.17 -38.59
CA THR A 285 79.66 -60.40 -38.68
C THR A 285 79.98 -59.86 -40.08
N GLY A 286 80.50 -58.63 -40.19
CA GLY A 286 81.37 -58.26 -41.31
C GLY A 286 81.48 -56.79 -41.69
N ALA A 287 82.32 -56.06 -40.95
CA ALA A 287 83.31 -55.08 -41.42
C ALA A 287 83.02 -54.06 -42.56
N GLY A 288 83.30 -52.78 -42.21
CA GLY A 288 83.64 -51.68 -43.14
C GLY A 288 82.43 -50.85 -43.56
N GLY A 289 82.41 -49.52 -43.50
CA GLY A 289 83.42 -48.51 -43.20
C GLY A 289 82.87 -47.17 -43.70
N PHE A 290 83.27 -46.09 -43.03
CA PHE A 290 83.43 -44.73 -43.55
C PHE A 290 82.24 -43.80 -43.85
N SER A 291 82.51 -42.53 -43.53
CA SER A 291 81.90 -41.25 -43.95
C SER A 291 80.67 -40.79 -43.15
N ASP A 292 80.86 -39.90 -42.17
CA ASP A 292 80.86 -38.42 -42.30
C ASP A 292 79.58 -37.85 -42.94
N TYR A 293 78.83 -37.02 -42.20
CA TYR A 293 78.50 -35.64 -42.60
C TYR A 293 77.70 -34.87 -41.51
N HIS A 294 78.35 -33.80 -41.02
CA HIS A 294 77.88 -32.48 -40.56
C HIS A 294 76.48 -32.20 -39.99
N ILE A 295 76.48 -31.83 -38.70
CA ILE A 295 76.17 -30.50 -38.13
C ILE A 295 75.39 -29.52 -39.03
N ARG A 296 74.18 -29.10 -38.59
CA ARG A 296 73.84 -27.66 -38.55
C ARG A 296 72.71 -27.35 -37.55
N SER A 297 73.14 -26.73 -36.46
CA SER A 297 72.35 -25.84 -35.61
C SER A 297 72.00 -24.56 -36.38
N THR A 298 70.74 -24.13 -36.28
CA THR A 298 70.38 -22.73 -36.52
C THR A 298 69.46 -22.26 -35.41
N GLU A 299 70.07 -21.54 -34.48
CA GLU A 299 69.40 -20.54 -33.66
C GLU A 299 68.79 -19.48 -34.58
N LEU A 300 67.58 -19.01 -34.25
CA LEU A 300 67.10 -17.73 -34.70
C LEU A 300 66.46 -17.02 -33.50
N SER A 301 67.29 -16.17 -32.90
CA SER A 301 66.90 -14.98 -32.16
C SER A 301 66.38 -13.92 -33.14
N PHE A 302 65.41 -13.10 -32.72
CA PHE A 302 65.49 -11.63 -32.68
C PHE A 302 64.13 -11.00 -32.32
N ASP A 303 64.17 -10.26 -31.21
CA ASP A 303 63.65 -8.91 -30.98
C ASP A 303 62.16 -8.54 -31.12
N SER A 304 61.62 -8.19 -29.95
CA SER A 304 60.74 -7.04 -29.69
C SER A 304 61.46 -5.72 -30.01
N PRO A 305 60.74 -4.69 -30.51
CA PRO A 305 60.60 -3.46 -29.69
C PRO A 305 59.28 -2.67 -29.84
N TYR A 306 58.84 -2.04 -28.74
CA TYR A 306 58.13 -0.72 -28.61
C TYR A 306 56.78 -0.51 -29.36
N SER A 307 55.82 0.36 -29.00
CA SER A 307 55.62 1.46 -28.02
C SER A 307 54.09 1.66 -27.86
N THR A 308 53.52 1.81 -26.66
CA THR A 308 53.07 3.10 -26.07
C THR A 308 52.87 4.28 -27.04
N HIS A 309 51.62 4.69 -27.28
CA HIS A 309 51.03 5.98 -26.84
C HIS A 309 49.70 6.27 -27.55
N ALA A 310 48.84 7.00 -26.83
CA ALA A 310 47.56 7.63 -27.18
C ALA A 310 46.30 6.75 -27.04
#